data_AF-C6LIA6-F1
#
_entry.id   AF-C6LIA6-F1
#
_cell.length_a   1.000
_cell.length_b   1.000
_cell.length_c   1.000
_cell.angle_alpha   90.00
_cell.angle_beta   90.00
_cell.angle_gamma   90.00
#
_symmetry.space_group_name_H-M   'P 1'
#
loop_
_entity.id
_entity.type
_entity.pdbx_description
1 polymer ?
#
loop_
_entity_poly.entity_id
_entity_poly.type
_entity_poly.pdbx_seq_one_letter_code
_entity_poly.pdbx_strand_id
1 'polypeptide(L)'
;MTGKMLVGVHCVGKKNGERKEYFLYQPFDNQESMKRWGCQAVTAQTGFGAALALELIGRGIWKDAGVFSPEYFEPKPYLKLMEESGFRYEIKELPA
;
A
#
# COMPACT_ATOMS: atom_id res chain seq x y z
N MET A 1 -2.95 -14.35 -18.96
CA MET A 1 -3.41 -14.66 -17.59
C MET A 1 -4.47 -13.65 -17.21
N THR A 2 -5.62 -14.09 -16.72
CA THR A 2 -6.75 -13.24 -16.33
C THR A 2 -7.01 -13.42 -14.84
N GLY A 3 -7.42 -12.36 -14.15
CA GLY A 3 -7.74 -12.43 -12.73
C GLY A 3 -7.40 -11.15 -11.99
N LYS A 4 -7.80 -11.13 -10.71
CA LYS A 4 -7.50 -10.03 -9.79
C LYS A 4 -6.66 -10.57 -8.66
N MET A 5 -5.78 -9.72 -8.16
CA MET A 5 -5.08 -9.95 -6.92
C MET A 5 -5.59 -8.99 -5.85
N LEU A 6 -5.45 -9.41 -4.61
CA LEU A 6 -5.71 -8.60 -3.45
C LEU A 6 -4.61 -8.88 -2.45
N VAL A 7 -3.87 -7.84 -2.08
CA VAL A 7 -2.86 -7.90 -1.01
C VAL A 7 -3.28 -6.93 0.06
N GLY A 8 -3.17 -7.35 1.31
CA GLY A 8 -3.61 -6.56 2.44
C GLY A 8 -3.15 -7.14 3.75
N VAL A 9 -3.50 -6.46 4.82
CA VAL A 9 -3.22 -6.85 6.18
C VAL A 9 -4.53 -6.89 6.97
N HIS A 10 -4.72 -7.95 7.74
CA HIS A 10 -5.80 -8.08 8.71
C HIS A 10 -5.25 -7.71 10.09
N CYS A 11 -5.56 -6.49 10.52
CA CYS A 11 -5.16 -5.96 11.81
C CYS A 11 -6.21 -6.32 12.86
N VAL A 12 -5.82 -7.14 13.84
CA VAL A 12 -6.64 -7.42 15.03
C VAL A 12 -5.94 -6.82 16.24
N GLY A 13 -6.65 -6.02 17.02
CA GLY A 13 -6.07 -5.34 18.17
C GLY A 13 -7.10 -4.80 19.14
N LYS A 14 -6.65 -3.90 20.02
CA LYS A 14 -7.51 -3.18 20.94
C LYS A 14 -7.37 -1.67 20.73
N LYS A 15 -8.48 -0.95 20.78
CA LYS A 15 -8.52 0.52 20.78
C LYS A 15 -9.49 0.97 21.86
N ASN A 16 -9.04 1.82 22.77
CA ASN A 16 -9.85 2.28 23.92
C ASN A 16 -10.43 1.13 24.76
N GLY A 17 -9.68 0.03 24.93
CA GLY A 17 -10.10 -1.14 25.71
C GLY A 17 -10.96 -2.16 24.95
N GLU A 18 -11.53 -1.79 23.80
CA GLU A 18 -12.38 -2.66 23.00
C GLU A 18 -11.58 -3.36 21.88
N ARG A 19 -11.96 -4.61 21.58
CA ARG A 19 -11.42 -5.36 20.44
C ARG A 19 -11.84 -4.67 19.14
N LYS A 20 -10.89 -4.47 18.24
CA LYS A 20 -11.11 -3.90 16.91
C LYS A 20 -10.41 -4.74 15.85
N GLU A 21 -11.07 -4.82 14.70
CA GLU A 21 -10.57 -5.51 13.52
C GLU A 21 -10.63 -4.58 12.32
N TYR A 22 -9.51 -4.48 11.59
CA TYR A 22 -9.43 -3.72 10.35
C TYR A 22 -8.82 -4.57 9.26
N PHE A 23 -9.38 -4.48 8.05
CA PHE A 23 -8.78 -5.03 6.85
C PHE A 23 -8.34 -3.89 5.94
N LEU A 24 -7.03 -3.76 5.75
CA LEU A 24 -6.41 -2.78 4.87
C LEU A 24 -5.92 -3.51 3.63
N TYR A 25 -6.39 -3.16 2.44
CA TYR A 25 -6.07 -3.92 1.24
C TYR A 25 -6.00 -3.08 -0.02
N GLN A 26 -5.29 -3.62 -1.01
CA GLN A 26 -5.19 -3.08 -2.36
C GLN A 26 -5.68 -4.15 -3.36
N PRO A 27 -6.83 -3.94 -4.01
CA PRO A 27 -7.25 -4.75 -5.14
C PRO A 27 -6.51 -4.31 -6.40
N PHE A 28 -6.14 -5.27 -7.25
CA PHE A 28 -5.44 -4.97 -8.49
C PHE A 28 -5.80 -5.95 -9.61
N ASP A 29 -6.13 -5.42 -10.79
CA ASP A 29 -6.59 -6.21 -11.94
C ASP A 29 -5.44 -6.51 -12.90
N ASN A 30 -5.26 -7.79 -13.26
CA ASN A 30 -4.14 -8.19 -14.10
C ASN A 30 -4.28 -7.69 -15.54
N GLN A 31 -5.49 -7.57 -16.05
CA GLN A 31 -5.73 -7.09 -17.41
C GLN A 31 -5.44 -5.58 -17.50
N GLU A 32 -5.84 -4.81 -16.48
CA GLU A 32 -5.44 -3.41 -16.35
C GLU A 32 -3.91 -3.28 -16.25
N SER A 33 -3.28 -4.13 -15.42
CA SER A 33 -1.82 -4.13 -15.25
C SER A 33 -1.08 -4.37 -16.56
N MET A 34 -1.46 -5.42 -17.29
CA MET A 34 -0.87 -5.75 -18.59
C MET A 34 -1.10 -4.65 -19.62
N LYS A 35 -2.27 -4.00 -19.62
CA LYS A 35 -2.58 -2.90 -20.53
C LYS A 35 -1.74 -1.64 -20.25
N ARG A 36 -1.55 -1.30 -18.98
CA ARG A 36 -0.88 -0.04 -18.57
C ARG A 36 0.64 -0.17 -18.47
N TRP A 37 1.15 -1.28 -17.96
CA TRP A 37 2.58 -1.47 -17.67
C TRP A 37 3.22 -2.67 -18.39
N GLY A 38 2.44 -3.45 -19.16
CA GLY A 38 2.99 -4.61 -19.88
C GLY A 38 3.48 -5.75 -19.00
N CYS A 39 3.16 -5.73 -17.70
CA CYS A 39 3.57 -6.74 -16.74
C CYS A 39 2.41 -7.20 -15.85
N GLN A 40 2.59 -8.37 -15.24
CA GLN A 40 1.57 -8.97 -14.39
C GLN A 40 1.32 -8.16 -13.12
N ALA A 41 0.10 -8.28 -12.60
CA ALA A 41 -0.37 -7.60 -11.40
C ALA A 41 0.61 -7.71 -10.22
N VAL A 42 1.13 -8.92 -9.95
CA VAL A 42 2.08 -9.17 -8.84
C VAL A 42 3.39 -8.41 -9.04
N THR A 43 3.92 -8.42 -10.27
CA THR A 43 5.15 -7.71 -10.61
C THR A 43 4.97 -6.20 -10.49
N ALA A 44 3.87 -5.68 -11.04
CA ALA A 44 3.54 -4.26 -10.98
C ALA A 44 3.36 -3.79 -9.53
N GLN A 45 2.60 -4.53 -8.72
CA GLN A 45 2.34 -4.17 -7.32
C GLN A 45 3.63 -4.14 -6.49
N THR A 46 4.54 -5.09 -6.72
CA THR A 46 5.85 -5.10 -6.07
C THR A 46 6.65 -3.84 -6.44
N GLY A 47 6.62 -3.43 -7.70
CA GLY A 47 7.31 -2.23 -8.19
C GLY A 47 6.74 -0.93 -7.62
N PHE A 48 5.43 -0.84 -7.40
CA PHE A 48 4.79 0.38 -6.90
C PHE A 48 5.29 0.78 -5.53
N GLY A 49 5.44 -0.18 -4.61
CA GLY A 49 5.92 0.13 -3.26
C GLY A 49 7.32 0.74 -3.24
N ALA A 50 8.22 0.19 -4.06
CA ALA A 50 9.56 0.73 -4.23
C ALA A 50 9.55 2.13 -4.88
N ALA A 51 8.74 2.33 -5.93
CA ALA A 51 8.65 3.62 -6.62
C ALA A 51 8.12 4.74 -5.70
N LEU A 52 7.09 4.45 -4.90
CA LEU A 52 6.53 5.41 -3.94
C LEU A 52 7.53 5.76 -2.84
N ALA A 53 8.26 4.78 -2.30
CA ALA A 53 9.29 5.02 -1.31
C ALA A 53 10.42 5.91 -1.85
N LEU A 54 10.89 5.62 -3.08
CA LEU A 54 11.92 6.43 -3.76
C LEU A 54 11.46 7.88 -3.97
N GLU A 55 10.20 8.08 -4.36
CA GLU A 55 9.63 9.42 -4.53
C GLU A 55 9.55 10.18 -3.20
N LEU A 56 9.17 9.53 -2.09
CA LEU A 56 9.16 10.17 -0.75
C LEU A 56 10.56 10.56 -0.27
N ILE A 57 11.57 9.74 -0.59
CA ILE A 57 12.99 10.06 -0.34
C ILE A 57 13.42 11.25 -1.21
N GLY A 58 13.10 11.22 -2.51
CA GLY A 58 13.43 12.30 -3.45
C GLY A 58 12.77 13.64 -3.09
N ARG A 59 11.56 13.61 -2.50
CA ARG A 59 10.87 14.79 -1.95
C ARG A 59 11.43 15.27 -0.61
N GLY A 60 12.37 14.55 -0.01
CA GLY A 60 12.91 14.87 1.32
C GLY A 60 11.90 14.66 2.47
N ILE A 61 10.86 13.85 2.24
CA ILE A 61 9.86 13.52 3.26
C ILE A 61 10.40 12.38 4.14
N TRP A 62 10.88 11.31 3.51
CA TRP A 62 11.60 10.22 4.19
C TRP A 62 13.10 10.48 4.08
N LYS A 63 13.70 11.07 5.13
CA LYS A 63 15.05 11.67 5.05
C LYS A 63 16.01 11.30 6.18
N ASP A 64 15.59 10.46 7.11
CA ASP A 64 16.40 10.11 8.27
C ASP A 64 17.62 9.27 7.84
N ALA A 65 18.78 9.54 8.46
CA ALA A 65 20.02 8.83 8.17
C ALA A 65 20.08 7.51 8.96
N GLY A 66 20.20 6.39 8.24
CA GLY A 66 20.25 5.06 8.84
C GLY A 66 19.70 3.98 7.90
N VAL A 67 19.45 2.80 8.45
CA VAL A 67 18.80 1.69 7.74
C VAL A 67 17.45 1.47 8.42
N PHE A 68 16.38 1.77 7.69
CA PHE A 68 15.02 1.73 8.21
C PHE A 68 14.12 0.94 7.28
N SER A 69 13.20 0.18 7.87
CA SER A 69 12.06 -0.39 7.16
C SER A 69 10.98 0.68 6.94
N PRO A 70 10.06 0.52 5.97
CA PRO A 70 9.01 1.51 5.69
C PRO A 70 8.14 1.88 6.89
N GLU A 71 7.88 0.93 7.80
CA GLU A 71 7.05 1.12 9.00
C GLU A 71 7.67 2.07 10.05
N TYR A 72 8.95 2.42 9.91
CA TYR A 72 9.61 3.42 10.75
C TYR A 72 9.09 4.84 10.43
N PHE A 73 8.74 5.12 9.19
CA PHE A 73 8.33 6.45 8.75
C PHE A 73 6.84 6.68 8.94
N GLU A 74 6.44 7.97 9.04
CA GLU A 74 5.04 8.36 9.04
C GLU A 74 4.32 7.79 7.79
N PRO A 75 3.20 7.05 7.97
CA PRO A 75 2.53 6.39 6.85
C PRO A 75 1.67 7.34 6.01
N LYS A 76 1.22 8.48 6.58
CA LYS A 76 0.28 9.39 5.90
C LYS A 76 0.82 9.95 4.57
N PRO A 77 2.08 10.40 4.46
CA PRO A 77 2.64 10.83 3.17
C PRO A 77 2.62 9.74 2.11
N TYR A 78 2.88 8.49 2.48
CA TYR A 78 2.86 7.35 1.55
C TYR A 78 1.45 7.10 1.03
N LEU A 79 0.44 7.07 1.91
CA LEU A 79 -0.96 6.90 1.51
C LEU A 79 -1.46 8.04 0.61
N LYS A 80 -1.06 9.28 0.91
CA LYS A 80 -1.36 10.43 0.04
C LYS A 80 -0.71 10.28 -1.33
N LEU A 81 0.54 9.84 -1.38
CA LEU A 81 1.25 9.63 -2.65
C LEU A 81 0.63 8.47 -3.46
N MET A 82 0.12 7.43 -2.80
CA MET A 82 -0.65 6.38 -3.47
C MET A 82 -1.87 6.96 -4.20
N GLU A 83 -2.65 7.82 -3.53
CA GLU A 83 -3.80 8.51 -4.13
C GLU A 83 -3.37 9.40 -5.31
N GLU A 84 -2.33 10.22 -5.13
CA GLU A 84 -1.75 11.08 -6.17
C GLU A 84 -1.31 10.27 -7.41
N SER A 85 -0.79 9.06 -7.20
CA SER A 85 -0.29 8.16 -8.26
C SER A 85 -1.40 7.31 -8.91
N GLY A 86 -2.63 7.40 -8.41
CA GLY A 86 -3.77 6.60 -8.87
C GLY A 86 -3.76 5.15 -8.37
N PHE A 87 -3.05 4.86 -7.28
CA PHE A 87 -3.08 3.56 -6.62
C PHE A 87 -4.17 3.52 -5.56
N ARG A 88 -5.23 2.75 -5.82
CA ARG A 88 -6.32 2.56 -4.87
C ARG A 88 -5.86 1.69 -3.69
N TYR A 89 -6.30 2.05 -2.49
CA TYR A 89 -6.30 1.20 -1.31
C TYR A 89 -7.63 1.38 -0.58
N GLU A 90 -7.98 0.42 0.27
CA GLU A 90 -9.19 0.45 1.08
C GLU A 90 -8.85 0.09 2.53
N ILE A 91 -9.53 0.74 3.46
CA ILE A 91 -9.46 0.46 4.89
C ILE A 91 -10.89 0.17 5.35
N LYS A 92 -11.14 -1.05 5.81
CA LYS A 92 -12.45 -1.48 6.27
C LYS A 92 -12.40 -1.91 7.73
N GLU A 93 -13.21 -1.29 8.58
CA GLU A 93 -13.50 -1.83 9.91
C GLU A 93 -14.38 -3.07 9.72
N LEU A 94 -13.96 -4.19 10.29
CA LEU A 94 -14.72 -5.43 10.26
C LEU A 94 -15.70 -5.48 11.44
N PRO A 95 -16.87 -6.09 11.26
CA PRO A 95 -17.78 -6.32 12.38
C PRO A 95 -17.08 -7.14 13.48
N ALA A 96 -17.44 -6.82 14.73
CA ALA A 96 -16.90 -7.46 15.93
C ALA A 96 -17.32 -8.93 16.07
#